data_AF-A0A2V7V7Z3-F1
#
_entry.id   AF-A0A2V7V7Z3-F1
#
_cell.length_a   1.000
_cell.length_b   1.000
_cell.length_c   1.000
_cell.angle_alpha   90.00
_cell.angle_beta   90.00
_cell.angle_gamma   90.00
#
_symmetry.space_group_name_H-M   'P 1'
#
loop_
_entity.id
_entity.type
_entity.pdbx_description
1 polymer ?
#
loop_
_entity_poly.entity_id
_entity_poly.type
_entity_poly.pdbx_seq_one_letter_code
_entity_poly.pdbx_strand_id
1 'polypeptide(L)'
;FEEACGVLQTGLGVAEGRDALRDMSHKLPRRSDRRPGGLDGHESPEPSGPSALDLAERQVLAERAFLALRRALGSLSARDRIMLRLHVEDGLSVAEVARSLGEEQKALYRKRDALYKKLRLDLEAEGIRQGDA
;
A
#
# COMPACT_ATOMS: atom_id res chain seq x y z
N PHE A 1 12.88 17.12 6.47
CA PHE A 1 12.49 16.29 7.63
C PHE A 1 11.01 16.47 7.94
N GLU A 2 10.52 17.71 8.09
CA GLU A 2 9.08 17.98 8.33
C GLU A 2 8.15 17.43 7.24
N GLU A 3 8.48 17.65 5.97
CA GLU A 3 7.70 17.14 4.83
C GLU A 3 7.64 15.60 4.81
N ALA A 4 8.75 14.95 5.15
CA ALA A 4 8.84 13.49 5.23
C ALA A 4 7.99 12.91 6.36
N CYS A 5 7.91 13.58 7.53
CA CYS A 5 7.04 13.15 8.62
C CYS A 5 5.56 13.22 8.24
N GLY A 6 5.15 14.23 7.44
CA GLY A 6 3.78 14.34 6.94
C GLY A 6 3.39 13.18 6.03
N VAL A 7 4.28 12.80 5.11
CA VAL A 7 4.05 11.66 4.19
C VAL A 7 3.96 10.31 4.93
N LEU A 8 4.78 10.11 5.98
CA LEU A 8 4.75 8.88 6.78
C LEU A 8 3.47 8.73 7.61
N GLN A 9 2.89 9.84 8.07
CA GLN A 9 1.65 9.85 8.85
C GLN A 9 0.40 9.63 8.00
N THR A 10 0.35 10.20 6.80
CA THR A 10 -0.83 10.09 5.91
C THR A 10 -0.81 8.88 5.00
N GLY A 11 0.38 8.45 4.53
CA GLY A 11 0.51 7.38 3.53
C GLY A 11 0.72 5.97 4.09
N LEU A 12 1.25 5.83 5.31
CA LEU A 12 1.69 4.53 5.86
C LEU A 12 1.07 4.17 7.22
N GLY A 13 0.18 5.02 7.75
CA GLY A 13 -0.57 4.74 8.99
C GLY A 13 0.30 4.61 10.25
N VAL A 14 1.44 5.30 10.30
CA VAL A 14 2.33 5.25 11.47
C VAL A 14 1.74 6.09 12.61
N ALA A 15 1.38 5.42 13.72
CA ALA A 15 0.77 6.04 14.90
C ALA A 15 1.77 6.82 15.80
N GLU A 16 3.06 6.78 15.48
CA GLU A 16 4.11 7.45 16.24
C GLU A 16 4.09 8.97 16.02
N GLY A 17 4.18 9.72 17.11
CA GLY A 17 4.23 11.18 17.09
C GLY A 17 5.51 11.71 16.44
N ARG A 18 5.48 12.97 15.98
CA ARG A 18 6.61 13.61 15.28
C ARG A 18 7.93 13.52 16.04
N ASP A 19 7.88 13.65 17.36
CA ASP A 19 9.07 13.58 18.22
C ASP A 19 9.63 12.15 18.31
N ALA A 20 8.76 11.14 18.36
CA ALA A 20 9.17 9.74 18.35
C ALA A 20 9.84 9.35 17.02
N LEU A 21 9.33 9.84 15.88
CA LEU A 21 9.95 9.64 14.57
C LEU A 21 11.35 10.29 14.47
N ARG A 22 11.54 11.45 15.13
CA ARG A 22 12.84 12.12 15.22
C ARG A 22 13.85 11.31 16.01
N ASP A 23 13.45 10.80 17.17
CA ASP A 23 14.31 9.95 17.98
C ASP A 23 14.69 8.64 17.28
N MET A 24 13.76 8.06 16.51
CA MET A 24 14.05 6.88 15.68
C MET A 24 15.02 7.20 14.55
N SER A 25 14.91 8.38 13.93
CA SER A 25 15.83 8.80 12.85
C SER A 25 17.28 8.88 13.30
N HIS A 26 17.51 9.24 14.57
CA HIS A 26 18.85 9.31 15.16
C HIS A 26 19.44 7.92 15.48
N LYS A 27 18.61 6.87 15.54
CA LYS A 27 19.02 5.48 15.80
C LYS A 27 19.29 4.69 14.52
N LEU A 28 18.91 5.24 13.35
CA LEU A 28 19.22 4.60 12.08
C LEU A 28 20.74 4.63 11.85
N PRO A 29 21.37 3.49 11.51
CA PRO A 29 22.78 3.48 11.19
C PRO A 29 23.03 4.43 10.02
N ARG A 30 23.90 5.42 10.25
CA ARG A 30 24.41 6.27 9.16
C ARG A 30 25.05 5.34 8.14
N ARG A 31 24.43 5.16 6.98
CA ARG A 31 25.07 4.52 5.84
C ARG A 31 26.33 5.34 5.52
N SER A 32 27.49 4.81 5.92
CA SER A 32 28.79 5.37 5.62
C SER A 32 29.10 5.20 4.14
N ASP A 33 29.60 6.29 3.58
CA ASP A 33 29.88 6.52 2.16
C ASP A 33 31.09 5.71 1.64
N ARG A 34 31.09 5.52 0.31
CA ARG A 34 32.20 5.31 -0.64
C ARG A 34 33.11 4.06 -0.61
N ARG A 35 33.14 3.39 -1.78
CA ARG A 35 34.30 2.69 -2.32
C ARG A 35 34.93 3.58 -3.42
N PRO A 36 36.24 3.86 -3.44
CA PRO A 36 36.86 4.65 -4.50
C PRO A 36 37.16 3.73 -5.70
N GLY A 37 36.71 4.12 -6.88
CA GLY A 37 37.04 3.42 -8.11
C GLY A 37 36.97 4.37 -9.30
N GLY A 38 38.15 4.71 -9.83
CA GLY A 38 38.34 5.22 -11.19
C GLY A 38 38.00 6.70 -11.40
N LEU A 39 39.05 7.50 -11.60
CA LEU A 39 38.95 8.81 -12.22
C LEU A 39 38.45 8.62 -13.66
N ASP A 40 37.22 9.02 -13.93
CA ASP A 40 36.84 9.64 -15.20
C ASP A 40 35.58 10.47 -14.93
N GLY A 41 35.61 11.74 -15.33
CA GLY A 41 34.55 12.69 -15.06
C GLY A 41 33.24 12.26 -15.73
N HIS A 42 32.27 11.88 -14.91
CA HIS A 42 30.87 11.91 -15.28
C HIS A 42 30.12 12.54 -14.12
N GLU A 43 29.64 13.74 -14.37
CA GLU A 43 28.64 14.46 -13.59
C GLU A 43 27.54 13.48 -13.20
N SER A 44 27.52 13.09 -11.94
CA SER A 44 26.52 12.18 -11.41
C SER A 44 25.20 12.96 -11.43
N PRO A 45 24.18 12.58 -12.22
CA PRO A 45 22.88 13.21 -12.08
C PRO A 45 22.44 12.96 -10.65
N GLU A 46 22.13 14.03 -9.92
CA GLU A 46 21.51 13.90 -8.61
C GLU A 46 20.29 12.98 -8.72
N PRO A 47 19.98 12.14 -7.73
CA PRO A 47 18.71 11.43 -7.70
C PRO A 47 17.62 12.50 -7.54
N SER A 48 17.17 13.08 -8.65
CA SER A 48 16.02 13.95 -8.69
C SER A 48 14.88 13.12 -8.10
N GLY A 49 14.43 13.50 -6.90
CA GLY A 49 13.22 12.93 -6.33
C GLY A 49 12.05 13.10 -7.30
N PRO A 50 10.92 12.40 -7.07
CA PRO A 50 9.74 12.58 -7.88
C PRO A 50 9.42 14.08 -7.98
N SER A 51 9.30 14.58 -9.20
CA SER A 51 8.95 15.96 -9.45
C SER A 51 7.56 16.27 -8.91
N ALA A 52 7.23 17.55 -8.76
CA ALA A 52 5.86 17.94 -8.40
C ALA A 52 4.80 17.40 -9.38
N LEU A 53 5.19 17.24 -10.66
CA LEU A 53 4.34 16.63 -11.68
C LEU A 53 4.13 15.14 -11.39
N ASP A 54 5.19 14.40 -11.09
CA ASP A 54 5.12 12.97 -10.76
C ASP A 54 4.26 12.72 -9.51
N LEU A 55 4.35 13.60 -8.51
CA LEU A 55 3.54 13.51 -7.30
C LEU A 55 2.05 13.78 -7.60
N ALA A 56 1.76 14.78 -8.44
CA ALA A 56 0.40 15.09 -8.86
C ALA A 56 -0.22 13.94 -9.69
N GLU A 57 0.54 13.34 -10.60
CA GLU A 57 0.11 12.18 -11.39
C GLU A 57 -0.19 10.97 -10.49
N ARG A 58 0.69 10.69 -9.52
CA ARG A 58 0.45 9.63 -8.52
C ARG A 58 -0.80 9.89 -7.68
N GLN A 59 -1.03 11.14 -7.29
CA GLN A 59 -2.21 11.50 -6.52
C GLN A 59 -3.51 11.27 -7.32
N VAL A 60 -3.54 11.69 -8.59
CA VAL A 60 -4.68 11.45 -9.49
C VAL A 60 -4.92 9.95 -9.68
N LEU A 61 -3.86 9.17 -9.84
CA LEU A 61 -3.93 7.72 -9.99
C LEU A 61 -4.44 7.04 -8.72
N ALA A 62 -3.97 7.47 -7.54
CA ALA A 62 -4.44 6.99 -6.24
C ALA A 62 -5.93 7.31 -6.03
N GLU A 63 -6.39 8.51 -6.39
CA GLU A 63 -7.81 8.87 -6.29
C GLU A 63 -8.68 8.03 -7.22
N ARG A 64 -8.24 7.81 -8.46
CA ARG A 64 -8.92 6.92 -9.40
C ARG A 64 -8.96 5.48 -8.88
N ALA A 65 -7.85 4.98 -8.35
CA ALA A 65 -7.77 3.65 -7.76
C ALA A 65 -8.71 3.51 -6.57
N PHE A 66 -8.76 4.51 -5.69
CA PHE A 66 -9.66 4.53 -4.54
C PHE A 66 -11.14 4.51 -4.97
N LEU A 67 -11.51 5.31 -5.97
CA LEU A 67 -12.88 5.33 -6.49
C LEU A 67 -13.27 4.00 -7.14
N ALA A 68 -12.38 3.41 -7.95
CA ALA A 68 -12.60 2.11 -8.56
C ALA A 68 -12.74 1.00 -7.50
N LEU A 69 -11.86 0.99 -6.49
CA LEU A 69 -11.93 0.05 -5.38
C LEU A 69 -13.24 0.19 -4.59
N ARG A 70 -13.67 1.43 -4.31
CA ARG A 70 -14.94 1.71 -3.63
C ARG A 70 -16.14 1.18 -4.41
N ARG A 71 -16.15 1.34 -5.75
CA ARG A 71 -17.18 0.76 -6.62
C ARG A 71 -17.16 -0.77 -6.59
N ALA A 72 -15.98 -1.37 -6.76
CA ALA A 72 -15.80 -2.82 -6.75
C ALA A 72 -16.29 -3.43 -5.42
N LEU A 73 -15.87 -2.87 -4.29
CA LEU A 73 -16.33 -3.28 -2.95
C LEU A 73 -17.84 -3.07 -2.77
N GLY A 74 -18.40 -2.00 -3.34
CA GLY A 74 -19.85 -1.75 -3.33
C GLY A 74 -20.67 -2.81 -4.10
N SER A 75 -20.08 -3.48 -5.09
CA SER A 75 -20.73 -4.56 -5.83
C SER A 75 -20.74 -5.91 -5.09
N LEU A 76 -19.99 -6.04 -3.99
CA LEU A 76 -19.87 -7.27 -3.24
C LEU A 76 -21.08 -7.48 -2.32
N SER A 77 -21.40 -8.74 -2.07
CA SER A 77 -22.44 -9.08 -1.09
C SER A 77 -22.04 -8.57 0.30
N ALA A 78 -23.02 -8.32 1.18
CA ALA A 78 -22.74 -7.91 2.55
C ALA A 78 -21.83 -8.93 3.28
N ARG A 79 -22.02 -10.23 3.01
CA ARG A 79 -21.23 -11.30 3.62
C ARG A 79 -19.78 -11.31 3.14
N ASP A 80 -19.55 -11.03 1.86
CA ASP A 80 -18.19 -10.93 1.30
C ASP A 80 -17.44 -9.71 1.84
N ARG A 81 -18.14 -8.59 2.02
CA ARG A 81 -17.56 -7.39 2.65
C ARG A 81 -17.14 -7.65 4.09
N ILE A 82 -17.94 -8.37 4.88
CA ILE A 82 -17.59 -8.75 6.25
C ILE A 82 -16.36 -9.66 6.27
N MET A 83 -16.31 -10.66 5.38
CA MET A 83 -15.14 -11.54 5.28
C MET A 83 -13.86 -10.75 4.95
N LEU A 84 -13.91 -9.85 3.96
CA LEU A 84 -12.76 -9.02 3.59
C LEU A 84 -12.37 -8.07 4.73
N ARG A 85 -13.34 -7.51 5.45
CA ARG A 85 -13.08 -6.65 6.61
C ARG A 85 -12.30 -7.39 7.69
N LEU A 86 -12.80 -8.55 8.12
CA LEU A 86 -12.14 -9.39 9.13
C LEU A 86 -10.73 -9.80 8.70
N HIS A 87 -10.52 -10.10 7.41
CA HIS A 87 -9.22 -10.55 6.91
C HIS A 87 -8.21 -9.40 6.71
N VAL A 88 -8.66 -8.28 6.14
CA VAL A 88 -7.78 -7.19 5.67
C VAL A 88 -7.67 -6.05 6.68
N GLU A 89 -8.79 -5.64 7.29
CA GLU A 89 -8.81 -4.57 8.30
C GLU A 89 -8.36 -5.10 9.66
N ASP A 90 -8.94 -6.24 10.10
CA ASP A 90 -8.64 -6.83 11.41
C ASP A 90 -7.44 -7.80 11.39
N GLY A 91 -6.88 -8.09 10.20
CA GLY A 91 -5.69 -8.92 10.04
C GLY A 91 -5.88 -10.40 10.39
N LEU A 92 -7.12 -10.88 10.53
CA LEU A 92 -7.39 -12.28 10.90
C LEU A 92 -6.99 -13.22 9.76
N SER A 93 -6.45 -14.39 10.10
CA SER A 93 -6.22 -15.45 9.12
C SER A 93 -7.55 -15.98 8.56
N VAL A 94 -7.53 -16.57 7.36
CA VAL A 94 -8.72 -17.22 6.78
C VAL A 94 -9.29 -18.30 7.71
N ALA A 95 -8.44 -18.96 8.51
CA ALA A 95 -8.85 -19.91 9.52
C ALA A 95 -9.68 -19.26 10.65
N GLU A 96 -9.25 -18.09 11.13
CA GLU A 96 -9.94 -17.32 12.17
C GLU A 96 -11.23 -16.72 11.66
N VAL A 97 -11.25 -16.21 10.43
CA VAL A 97 -12.47 -15.71 9.80
C VAL A 97 -13.48 -16.84 9.61
N ALA A 98 -13.05 -18.02 9.15
CA ALA A 98 -13.93 -19.20 9.01
C ALA A 98 -14.57 -19.59 10.34
N ARG A 99 -13.77 -19.64 11.42
CA ARG A 99 -14.27 -19.90 12.78
C ARG A 99 -15.25 -18.82 13.25
N SER A 100 -14.96 -17.56 12.97
CA SER A 100 -15.81 -16.43 13.38
C SER A 100 -17.15 -16.37 12.63
N LEU A 101 -17.17 -16.79 11.36
CA LEU A 101 -18.36 -16.80 10.52
C LEU A 101 -19.14 -18.14 10.57
N GLY A 102 -18.60 -19.16 11.25
CA GLY A 102 -19.15 -20.52 11.27
C GLY A 102 -19.12 -21.20 9.90
N GLU A 103 -18.15 -20.85 9.04
CA GLU A 103 -18.01 -21.36 7.68
C GLU A 103 -16.89 -22.41 7.57
N GLU A 104 -16.97 -23.23 6.52
CA GLU A 104 -15.94 -24.20 6.20
C GLU A 104 -14.70 -23.49 5.62
N GLN A 105 -13.52 -23.81 6.14
CA GLN A 105 -12.29 -23.08 5.86
C GLN A 105 -11.88 -23.15 4.37
N LYS A 106 -11.97 -24.32 3.74
CA LYS A 106 -11.60 -24.51 2.32
C LYS A 106 -12.55 -23.75 1.39
N ALA A 107 -13.85 -23.71 1.70
CA ALA A 107 -14.82 -22.88 1.00
C ALA A 107 -14.47 -21.40 1.14
N LEU A 108 -14.06 -20.94 2.32
CA LEU A 108 -13.67 -19.55 2.54
C LEU A 108 -12.40 -19.16 1.78
N TYR A 109 -11.39 -20.04 1.72
CA TYR A 109 -10.21 -19.83 0.87
C TYR A 109 -10.58 -19.65 -0.60
N ARG A 110 -11.41 -20.55 -1.15
CA ARG A 110 -11.89 -20.45 -2.54
C ARG A 110 -12.64 -19.15 -2.78
N LYS A 111 -13.48 -18.74 -1.82
CA LYS A 111 -14.25 -17.51 -1.90
C LYS A 111 -13.34 -16.29 -1.89
N ARG A 112 -12.36 -16.25 -1.00
CA ARG A 112 -11.34 -15.19 -0.93
C ARG A 112 -10.60 -15.04 -2.25
N ASP A 113 -10.14 -16.15 -2.81
CA ASP A 113 -9.38 -16.14 -4.07
C ASP A 113 -10.25 -15.66 -5.23
N ALA A 114 -11.52 -16.09 -5.28
CA ALA A 114 -12.49 -15.61 -6.26
C ALA A 114 -12.79 -14.11 -6.11
N LEU A 115 -12.91 -13.61 -4.86
CA LEU A 115 -13.08 -12.19 -4.58
C LEU A 115 -11.87 -11.39 -5.06
N TYR A 116 -10.65 -11.76 -4.68
CA TYR A 116 -9.45 -11.04 -5.15
C TYR A 116 -9.30 -11.05 -6.66
N LYS A 117 -9.62 -12.18 -7.31
CA LYS A 117 -9.65 -12.24 -8.77
C LYS A 117 -10.68 -11.29 -9.36
N LYS A 118 -11.88 -11.23 -8.78
CA LYS A 118 -12.93 -10.30 -9.22
C LYS A 118 -12.50 -8.84 -9.03
N LEU A 119 -12.04 -8.47 -7.83
CA LEU A 119 -11.54 -7.12 -7.54
C LEU A 119 -10.43 -6.71 -8.52
N ARG A 120 -9.51 -7.63 -8.83
CA ARG A 120 -8.47 -7.38 -9.83
C ARG A 120 -9.04 -7.08 -11.21
N LEU A 121 -9.98 -7.90 -11.69
CA LEU A 121 -10.62 -7.67 -12.99
C LEU A 121 -11.40 -6.36 -13.03
N ASP A 122 -12.09 -6.01 -11.95
CA ASP A 122 -12.84 -4.76 -11.83
C ASP A 122 -11.90 -3.54 -11.89
N LEU A 123 -10.74 -3.61 -11.23
CA LEU A 123 -9.71 -2.55 -11.28
C LEU A 123 -9.02 -2.47 -12.65
N GLU A 124 -8.69 -3.61 -13.26
CA GLU A 124 -8.09 -3.67 -14.60
C GLU A 124 -9.03 -3.10 -15.67
N ALA A 125 -10.35 -3.32 -15.54
CA ALA A 125 -11.36 -2.73 -16.42
C ALA A 125 -11.43 -1.19 -16.32
N GLU A 126 -11.07 -0.64 -15.15
CA GLU A 126 -10.98 0.80 -14.89
C GLU A 126 -9.59 1.39 -15.28
N GLY A 127 -8.73 0.54 -15.85
CA GLY A 127 -7.40 0.90 -16.35
C GLY A 127 -6.31 0.92 -15.28
N ILE A 128 -6.54 0.32 -14.11
CA ILE A 128 -5.56 0.26 -13.00
C ILE A 128 -4.89 -1.12 -13.01
N ARG A 129 -3.57 -1.13 -13.19
CA ARG A 129 -2.74 -2.35 -13.21
C ARG A 129 -1.90 -2.49 -11.95
N GLN A 130 -1.39 -3.70 -11.76
CA GLN A 130 -0.43 -4.00 -10.70
C GLN A 130 0.87 -3.22 -10.96
N GLY A 131 1.21 -2.30 -10.06
CA GLY A 131 2.39 -1.42 -10.16
C GLY A 131 2.09 0.05 -10.49
N ASP A 132 0.81 0.39 -10.69
CA ASP A 132 0.38 1.78 -10.93
C ASP A 132 0.36 2.61 -9.62
N ALA A 133 0.24 1.97 -8.45
CA ALA A 133 0.23 2.61 -7.13
C ALA A 133 1.60 2.55 -6.43
#